data_AF-A0A192H4D6-F1
#
_entry.id   AF-A0A192H4D6-F1
#
_cell.length_a   1.000
_cell.length_b   1.000
_cell.length_c   1.000
_cell.angle_alpha   90.00
_cell.angle_beta   90.00
_cell.angle_gamma   90.00
#
_symmetry.space_group_name_H-M   'P 1'
#
loop_
_entity.id
_entity.type
_entity.pdbx_description
1 polymer ?
#
loop_
_entity_poly.entity_id
_entity_poly.type
_entity_poly.pdbx_seq_one_letter_code
_entity_poly.pdbx_strand_id
1 'polypeptide(L)'
;MKKHFITLSLLGCSSLLLLGSGVNAKDTTTLKLNVPNSTKLVTKDAKVASDDQGKFTISGKTNDKATVTIKNKTKDQSYQVTANSKGHFSKQLALTAQTKEANYKVTAKAKHDAKSKSLQYTVTNKTQATTKANLTAFKTNLQQSLNNLHSGVDKLAVTDNSKTPTKVVITVGDSINSAPTFAKQKAADSYLAAVQKEASHYGWTTPSVVVQTANQSTMATSNTQNTKMSLAK
;
A
#
# COMPACT_ATOMS: atom_id res chain seq x y z
N MET A 1 45.60 -76.76 38.44
CA MET A 1 45.62 -75.28 38.53
C MET A 1 44.20 -74.81 38.18
N LYS A 2 43.21 -74.70 39.07
CA LYS A 2 43.03 -73.79 40.22
C LYS A 2 43.47 -72.35 39.95
N LYS A 3 42.52 -71.51 39.53
CA LYS A 3 42.29 -70.16 40.10
C LYS A 3 40.79 -69.87 40.15
N HIS A 4 40.26 -69.83 41.36
CA HIS A 4 39.06 -69.09 41.75
C HIS A 4 39.43 -67.61 41.96
N PHE A 5 38.48 -66.69 41.77
CA PHE A 5 38.19 -65.50 42.61
C PHE A 5 36.93 -64.87 41.99
N ILE A 6 35.73 -65.10 42.54
CA ILE A 6 35.04 -64.38 43.63
C ILE A 6 34.59 -62.96 43.22
N THR A 7 33.30 -62.91 42.87
CA THR A 7 32.22 -62.00 43.28
C THR A 7 32.54 -60.64 43.91
N LEU A 8 31.89 -59.59 43.39
CA LEU A 8 31.29 -58.54 44.22
C LEU A 8 29.92 -58.13 43.65
N SER A 9 28.89 -58.37 44.45
CA SER A 9 27.53 -57.82 44.39
C SER A 9 27.56 -56.34 44.85
N LEU A 10 26.59 -55.44 44.68
CA LEU A 10 25.16 -55.47 44.99
C LEU A 10 24.58 -54.06 44.67
N LEU A 11 23.25 -53.91 44.80
CA LEU A 11 22.41 -52.69 44.74
C LEU A 11 22.05 -52.22 43.31
N GLY A 12 20.81 -52.26 42.83
CA GLY A 12 19.53 -52.23 43.52
C GLY A 12 18.81 -50.94 43.16
N CYS A 13 17.77 -51.02 42.31
CA CYS A 13 16.58 -50.20 42.42
C CYS A 13 15.47 -50.76 41.51
N SER A 14 14.39 -51.13 42.17
CA SER A 14 13.14 -51.62 41.61
C SER A 14 12.41 -50.57 40.77
N SER A 15 11.51 -51.10 39.94
CA SER A 15 10.26 -50.49 39.43
C SER A 15 10.39 -49.31 38.46
N LEU A 16 9.74 -49.42 37.29
CA LEU A 16 8.35 -48.97 37.12
C LEU A 16 7.92 -49.18 35.65
N LEU A 17 6.78 -49.85 35.44
CA LEU A 17 6.04 -49.77 34.18
C LEU A 17 5.69 -48.32 33.88
N LEU A 18 5.96 -47.84 32.66
CA LEU A 18 5.03 -46.97 31.99
C LEU A 18 4.95 -47.33 30.50
N LEU A 19 3.81 -47.92 30.13
CA LEU A 19 3.20 -47.73 28.83
C LEU A 19 3.09 -46.22 28.58
N GLY A 20 4.08 -45.67 27.90
CA GLY A 20 4.02 -44.33 27.35
C GLY A 20 3.68 -44.45 25.89
N SER A 21 2.38 -44.45 25.59
CA SER A 21 1.81 -44.16 24.27
C SER A 21 2.69 -43.11 23.61
N GLY A 22 3.31 -43.45 22.48
CA GLY A 22 4.08 -42.51 21.69
C GLY A 22 3.25 -41.24 21.56
N VAL A 23 3.69 -40.18 22.24
CA VAL A 23 3.15 -38.84 22.11
C VAL A 23 3.31 -38.52 20.64
N ASN A 24 2.21 -38.70 19.90
CA ASN A 24 2.10 -38.34 18.50
C ASN A 24 2.71 -36.95 18.36
N ALA A 25 3.78 -36.87 17.58
CA ALA A 25 4.38 -35.60 17.19
C ALA A 25 3.21 -34.71 16.75
N LYS A 26 2.94 -33.66 17.51
CA LYS A 26 1.83 -32.74 17.30
C LYS A 26 1.86 -32.32 15.83
N ASP A 27 0.94 -32.84 15.02
CA ASP A 27 0.92 -32.60 13.58
C ASP A 27 0.95 -31.09 13.35
N THR A 28 2.10 -30.57 12.92
CA THR A 28 2.23 -29.15 12.63
C THR A 28 1.92 -28.96 11.15
N THR A 29 0.87 -28.21 10.85
CA THR A 29 0.57 -27.83 9.46
C THR A 29 1.73 -26.98 8.94
N THR A 30 2.33 -27.39 7.83
CA THR A 30 3.44 -26.64 7.23
C THR A 30 2.89 -25.41 6.49
N LEU A 31 3.62 -24.30 6.49
CA LEU A 31 3.26 -23.09 5.74
C LEU A 31 4.53 -22.45 5.20
N LYS A 32 4.56 -22.23 3.88
CA LYS A 32 5.60 -21.45 3.20
C LYS A 32 4.92 -20.42 2.30
N LEU A 33 5.38 -19.18 2.32
CA LEU A 33 4.83 -18.11 1.49
C LEU A 33 5.73 -17.84 0.30
N ASN A 34 5.11 -17.59 -0.85
CA ASN A 34 5.75 -16.92 -1.97
C ASN A 34 5.30 -15.47 -1.99
N VAL A 35 6.28 -14.57 -2.08
CA VAL A 35 6.06 -13.15 -1.87
C VAL A 35 6.21 -12.43 -3.22
N PRO A 36 5.36 -11.43 -3.53
CA PRO A 36 5.40 -10.73 -4.82
C PRO A 36 6.80 -10.23 -5.16
N ASN A 37 7.21 -10.43 -6.42
CA ASN A 37 8.53 -10.07 -6.94
C ASN A 37 9.73 -10.71 -6.23
N SER A 38 9.54 -11.85 -5.55
CA SER A 38 10.64 -12.66 -5.02
C SER A 38 10.66 -14.03 -5.70
N THR A 39 11.85 -14.48 -6.07
CA THR A 39 12.09 -15.83 -6.64
C THR A 39 12.22 -16.91 -5.54
N LYS A 40 12.08 -16.55 -4.26
CA LYS A 40 12.37 -17.42 -3.11
C LYS A 40 11.20 -17.50 -2.15
N LEU A 41 10.89 -18.73 -1.72
CA LEU A 41 9.93 -19.00 -0.64
C LEU A 41 10.44 -18.42 0.68
N VAL A 42 9.56 -17.72 1.39
CA VAL A 42 9.83 -17.12 2.69
C VAL A 42 9.20 -17.97 3.79
N THR A 43 9.99 -18.21 4.84
CA THR A 43 9.63 -19.04 6.01
C THR A 43 9.66 -18.26 7.33
N LYS A 44 9.91 -16.94 7.30
CA LYS A 44 9.96 -16.02 8.46
C LYS A 44 9.47 -14.62 8.07
N ASP A 45 9.40 -13.71 9.03
CA ASP A 45 8.89 -12.36 8.79
C ASP A 45 9.61 -11.66 7.63
N ALA A 46 8.84 -11.12 6.68
CA ALA A 46 9.38 -10.47 5.48
C ALA A 46 8.76 -9.11 5.21
N LYS A 47 9.49 -8.29 4.46
CA LYS A 47 9.01 -7.02 3.92
C LYS A 47 9.07 -7.09 2.41
N VAL A 48 7.98 -6.70 1.76
CA VAL A 48 7.87 -6.69 0.29
C VAL A 48 7.11 -5.48 -0.21
N ALA A 49 7.22 -5.21 -1.50
CA ALA A 49 6.50 -4.14 -2.16
C ALA A 49 5.37 -4.72 -3.03
N SER A 50 4.26 -3.99 -3.14
CA SER A 50 3.24 -4.25 -4.16
C SER A 50 3.77 -4.01 -5.57
N ASP A 51 2.96 -4.30 -6.58
CA ASP A 51 3.15 -3.75 -7.92
C ASP A 51 2.79 -2.24 -7.97
N ASP A 52 2.97 -1.64 -9.14
CA ASP A 52 2.70 -0.22 -9.42
C ASP A 52 1.20 0.11 -9.50
N GLN A 53 0.32 -0.88 -9.31
CA GLN A 53 -1.12 -0.71 -9.12
C GLN A 53 -1.57 -1.01 -7.68
N GLY A 54 -0.63 -1.30 -6.78
CA GLY A 54 -0.93 -1.56 -5.37
C GLY A 54 -1.41 -2.99 -5.14
N LYS A 55 -1.43 -3.82 -6.18
CA LYS A 55 -1.84 -5.22 -6.12
C LYS A 55 -0.64 -6.08 -5.77
N PHE A 56 -0.95 -7.20 -5.15
CA PHE A 56 0.04 -8.19 -4.76
C PHE A 56 -0.65 -9.54 -4.54
N THR A 57 0.09 -10.62 -4.77
CA THR A 57 -0.45 -11.98 -4.61
C THR A 57 0.25 -12.67 -3.46
N ILE A 58 -0.56 -13.14 -2.50
CA ILE A 58 -0.11 -14.03 -1.43
C ILE A 58 -0.31 -15.44 -1.94
N SER A 59 0.77 -16.17 -2.12
CA SER A 59 0.70 -17.58 -2.50
C SER A 59 1.60 -18.42 -1.62
N GLY A 60 1.46 -19.73 -1.70
CA GLY A 60 2.26 -20.60 -0.86
C GLY A 60 1.89 -22.06 -0.96
N LYS A 61 2.48 -22.84 -0.06
CA LYS A 61 2.19 -24.26 0.10
C LYS A 61 1.90 -24.58 1.57
N THR A 62 0.94 -25.46 1.77
CA THR A 62 0.53 -26.01 3.06
C THR A 62 0.04 -27.46 2.86
N ASN A 63 -0.60 -28.04 3.87
CA ASN A 63 -1.24 -29.35 3.77
C ASN A 63 -2.38 -29.30 2.74
N ASP A 64 -2.66 -30.43 2.10
CA ASP A 64 -3.75 -30.53 1.12
C ASP A 64 -5.09 -30.16 1.75
N LYS A 65 -5.90 -29.39 1.01
CA LYS A 65 -7.25 -28.96 1.44
C LYS A 65 -7.28 -28.18 2.77
N ALA A 66 -6.14 -27.72 3.29
CA ALA A 66 -6.08 -26.91 4.50
C ALA A 66 -6.70 -25.53 4.25
N THR A 67 -7.37 -24.97 5.26
CA THR A 67 -7.90 -23.62 5.22
C THR A 67 -6.80 -22.64 5.62
N VAL A 68 -6.47 -21.72 4.74
CA VAL A 68 -5.50 -20.65 4.96
C VAL A 68 -6.25 -19.36 5.28
N THR A 69 -5.95 -18.78 6.43
CA THR A 69 -6.45 -17.47 6.86
C THR A 69 -5.34 -16.43 6.67
N ILE A 70 -5.68 -15.36 5.97
CA ILE A 70 -4.83 -14.18 5.77
C ILE A 70 -5.50 -13.01 6.48
N LYS A 71 -4.96 -12.58 7.61
CA LYS A 71 -5.47 -11.43 8.38
C LYS A 71 -4.66 -10.19 8.08
N ASN A 72 -5.28 -9.17 7.51
CA ASN A 72 -4.78 -7.80 7.47
C ASN A 72 -4.91 -7.20 8.88
N LYS A 73 -3.78 -7.03 9.56
CA LYS A 73 -3.69 -6.48 10.92
C LYS A 73 -3.90 -4.96 10.95
N THR A 74 -3.63 -4.27 9.85
CA THR A 74 -3.77 -2.81 9.74
C THR A 74 -5.23 -2.39 9.60
N LYS A 75 -6.06 -3.17 8.90
CA LYS A 75 -7.48 -2.87 8.64
C LYS A 75 -8.46 -3.80 9.40
N ASP A 76 -7.92 -4.66 10.26
CA ASP A 76 -8.64 -5.75 10.93
C ASP A 76 -9.54 -6.60 10.01
N GLN A 77 -9.07 -6.84 8.77
CA GLN A 77 -9.81 -7.61 7.76
C GLN A 77 -9.22 -9.01 7.63
N SER A 78 -10.07 -10.03 7.42
CA SER A 78 -9.61 -11.40 7.22
C SER A 78 -10.09 -11.98 5.89
N TYR A 79 -9.23 -12.75 5.26
CA TYR A 79 -9.49 -13.49 4.03
C TYR A 79 -9.25 -14.97 4.27
N GLN A 80 -10.04 -15.83 3.64
CA GLN A 80 -9.85 -17.28 3.68
C GLN A 80 -9.66 -17.82 2.26
N VAL A 81 -8.78 -18.79 2.13
CA VAL A 81 -8.56 -19.55 0.90
C VAL A 81 -8.26 -21.01 1.27
N THR A 82 -8.87 -21.95 0.55
CA THR A 82 -8.58 -23.38 0.72
C THR A 82 -7.46 -23.78 -0.22
N ALA A 83 -6.45 -24.48 0.31
CA ALA A 83 -5.39 -25.05 -0.51
C ALA A 83 -5.94 -26.16 -1.42
N ASN A 84 -5.39 -26.29 -2.63
CA ASN A 84 -5.80 -27.36 -3.54
C ASN A 84 -5.33 -28.75 -3.07
N SER A 85 -5.62 -29.79 -3.86
CA SER A 85 -5.21 -31.18 -3.59
C SER A 85 -3.70 -31.40 -3.51
N LYS A 86 -2.90 -30.45 -4.00
CA LYS A 86 -1.43 -30.45 -3.92
C LYS A 86 -0.90 -29.51 -2.82
N GLY A 87 -1.79 -28.93 -2.01
CA GLY A 87 -1.44 -28.02 -0.92
C GLY A 87 -1.11 -26.59 -1.36
N HIS A 88 -1.31 -26.21 -2.62
CA HIS A 88 -1.05 -24.84 -3.08
C HIS A 88 -2.24 -23.91 -2.84
N PHE A 89 -1.95 -22.67 -2.46
CA PHE A 89 -2.95 -21.61 -2.36
C PHE A 89 -2.44 -20.32 -3.00
N SER A 90 -3.37 -19.45 -3.40
CA SER A 90 -3.08 -18.14 -3.93
C SER A 90 -4.25 -17.19 -3.68
N LYS A 91 -3.96 -15.95 -3.29
CA LYS A 91 -4.95 -14.88 -3.12
C LYS A 91 -4.33 -13.56 -3.56
N GLN A 92 -4.91 -12.94 -4.58
CA GLN A 92 -4.59 -11.57 -4.97
C GLN A 92 -5.33 -10.59 -4.05
N LEU A 93 -4.61 -9.59 -3.57
CA LEU A 93 -5.11 -8.49 -2.74
C LEU A 93 -4.59 -7.16 -3.31
N ALA A 94 -5.18 -6.06 -2.85
CA ALA A 94 -4.77 -4.72 -3.23
C ALA A 94 -4.69 -3.81 -2.01
N LEU A 95 -3.66 -2.96 -1.97
CA LEU A 95 -3.58 -1.83 -1.06
C LEU A 95 -4.29 -0.64 -1.69
N THR A 96 -5.04 0.11 -0.89
CA THR A 96 -5.65 1.35 -1.37
C THR A 96 -4.57 2.41 -1.59
N ALA A 97 -4.80 3.38 -2.47
CA ALA A 97 -3.85 4.46 -2.74
C ALA A 97 -3.47 5.27 -1.48
N GLN A 98 -4.21 5.17 -0.38
CA GLN A 98 -3.95 5.80 0.92
C GLN A 98 -3.11 4.95 1.88
N THR A 99 -3.00 3.65 1.64
CA THR A 99 -2.30 2.73 2.54
C THR A 99 -0.80 2.77 2.22
N LYS A 100 0.04 3.36 3.08
CA LYS A 100 1.51 3.37 2.90
C LYS A 100 2.08 1.95 3.00
N GLU A 101 1.66 1.22 4.03
CA GLU A 101 2.05 -0.16 4.29
C GLU A 101 0.91 -0.90 5.00
N ALA A 102 0.89 -2.22 4.87
CA ALA A 102 -0.06 -3.08 5.59
C ALA A 102 0.63 -4.35 6.12
N ASN A 103 0.25 -4.73 7.34
CA ASN A 103 0.78 -5.92 8.01
C ASN A 103 -0.19 -7.08 7.85
N TYR A 104 0.32 -8.23 7.42
CA TYR A 104 -0.46 -9.44 7.22
C TYR A 104 0.05 -10.56 8.12
N LYS A 105 -0.89 -11.30 8.71
CA LYS A 105 -0.63 -12.56 9.43
C LYS A 105 -1.29 -13.70 8.65
N VAL A 106 -0.51 -14.71 8.28
CA VAL A 106 -1.00 -15.90 7.58
C VAL A 106 -0.89 -17.12 8.48
N THR A 107 -1.96 -17.90 8.53
CA THR A 107 -2.04 -19.17 9.28
C THR A 107 -2.78 -20.20 8.46
N ALA A 108 -2.40 -21.47 8.57
CA ALA A 108 -3.13 -22.59 7.98
C ALA A 108 -3.68 -23.53 9.06
N LYS A 109 -4.84 -24.13 8.80
CA LYS A 109 -5.50 -25.11 9.65
C LYS A 109 -5.91 -26.32 8.81
N ALA A 110 -5.42 -27.50 9.16
CA ALA A 110 -5.85 -28.76 8.55
C ALA A 110 -7.16 -29.28 9.17
N LYS A 111 -7.78 -30.31 8.57
CA LYS A 111 -9.05 -30.90 9.03
C LYS A 111 -9.01 -31.43 10.47
N HIS A 112 -7.86 -31.91 10.94
CA HIS A 112 -7.68 -32.45 12.30
C HIS A 112 -7.21 -31.40 13.32
N ASP A 113 -7.61 -30.13 13.16
CA ASP A 113 -7.28 -29.00 14.04
C ASP A 113 -5.80 -28.68 14.26
N ALA A 114 -4.89 -29.39 13.59
CA ALA A 114 -3.49 -29.00 13.44
C ALA A 114 -3.39 -27.58 12.86
N LYS A 115 -2.73 -26.68 13.60
CA LYS A 115 -2.50 -25.28 13.19
C LYS A 115 -1.04 -25.10 12.80
N SER A 116 -0.79 -24.31 11.77
CA SER A 116 0.56 -23.90 11.42
C SER A 116 1.10 -22.87 12.42
N LYS A 117 2.42 -22.74 12.50
CA LYS A 117 3.03 -21.49 12.99
C LYS A 117 2.55 -20.34 12.09
N SER A 118 2.30 -19.17 12.67
CA SER A 118 1.91 -18.01 11.89
C SER A 118 3.12 -17.39 11.22
N LEU A 119 2.96 -16.98 9.97
CA LEU A 119 3.94 -16.15 9.27
C LEU A 119 3.40 -14.72 9.20
N GLN A 120 4.25 -13.73 9.48
CA GLN A 120 3.89 -12.32 9.33
C GLN A 120 4.68 -11.72 8.18
N TYR A 121 4.12 -10.72 7.52
CA TYR A 121 4.89 -9.93 6.57
C TYR A 121 4.22 -8.57 6.34
N THR A 122 5.04 -7.60 5.97
CA THR A 122 4.62 -6.23 5.68
C THR A 122 4.68 -6.00 4.17
N VAL A 123 3.61 -5.43 3.61
CA VAL A 123 3.57 -4.99 2.21
C VAL A 123 3.60 -3.47 2.17
N THR A 124 4.62 -2.91 1.53
CA THR A 124 4.72 -1.49 1.21
C THR A 124 4.02 -1.21 -0.12
N ASN A 125 3.24 -0.14 -0.17
CA ASN A 125 2.50 0.24 -1.37
C ASN A 125 3.37 1.08 -2.31
N LYS A 126 3.70 0.56 -3.50
CA LYS A 126 4.46 1.34 -4.49
C LYS A 126 3.64 2.48 -5.10
N THR A 127 2.32 2.31 -5.25
CA THR A 127 1.48 3.38 -5.84
C THR A 127 1.56 4.66 -5.03
N GLN A 128 1.63 4.54 -3.70
CA GLN A 128 1.86 5.66 -2.79
C GLN A 128 3.17 6.39 -3.02
N ALA A 129 4.23 5.68 -3.40
CA ALA A 129 5.51 6.28 -3.72
C ALA A 129 5.43 7.02 -5.06
N THR A 130 4.84 6.38 -6.09
CA THR A 130 4.64 6.95 -7.41
C THR A 130 3.74 8.19 -7.39
N THR A 131 2.59 8.15 -6.70
CA THR A 131 1.68 9.31 -6.61
C THR A 131 2.32 10.49 -5.89
N LYS A 132 3.18 10.25 -4.89
CA LYS A 132 3.93 11.33 -4.23
C LYS A 132 4.93 11.98 -5.19
N ALA A 133 5.68 11.17 -5.94
CA ALA A 133 6.62 11.69 -6.93
C ALA A 133 5.91 12.49 -8.02
N ASN A 134 4.79 11.95 -8.53
CA ASN A 134 3.95 12.61 -9.54
C ASN A 134 3.39 13.94 -9.02
N LEU A 135 2.95 14.03 -7.76
CA LEU A 135 2.44 15.29 -7.20
C LEU A 135 3.52 16.37 -7.12
N THR A 136 4.75 16.00 -6.76
CA THR A 136 5.88 16.93 -6.79
C THR A 136 6.14 17.40 -8.21
N ALA A 137 6.21 16.48 -9.19
CA ALA A 137 6.44 16.81 -10.58
C ALA A 137 5.32 17.69 -11.16
N PHE A 138 4.06 17.40 -10.84
CA PHE A 138 2.90 18.22 -11.20
C PHE A 138 3.07 19.67 -10.72
N LYS A 139 3.45 19.88 -9.45
CA LYS A 139 3.62 21.24 -8.90
C LYS A 139 4.72 22.00 -9.65
N THR A 140 5.84 21.34 -9.92
CA THR A 140 6.99 21.94 -10.63
C THR A 140 6.62 22.30 -12.07
N ASN A 141 6.07 21.36 -12.83
CA ASN A 141 5.71 21.56 -14.23
C ASN A 141 4.57 22.57 -14.40
N LEU A 142 3.58 22.54 -13.49
CA LEU A 142 2.50 23.52 -13.50
C LEU A 142 3.04 24.93 -13.23
N GLN A 143 3.89 25.11 -12.22
CA GLN A 143 4.53 26.40 -11.95
C GLN A 143 5.29 26.92 -13.19
N GLN A 144 6.07 26.06 -13.84
CA GLN A 144 6.81 26.43 -15.04
C GLN A 144 5.86 26.82 -16.19
N SER A 145 4.80 26.06 -16.42
CA SER A 145 3.80 26.34 -17.45
C SER A 145 3.09 27.68 -17.19
N LEU A 146 2.76 27.96 -15.93
CA LEU A 146 2.14 29.21 -15.52
C LEU A 146 3.06 30.41 -15.74
N ASN A 147 4.33 30.29 -15.37
CA ASN A 147 5.34 31.34 -15.58
C ASN A 147 5.56 31.65 -17.07
N ASN A 148 5.43 30.63 -17.94
CA ASN A 148 5.53 30.81 -19.40
C ASN A 148 4.28 31.48 -20.01
N LEU A 149 3.12 31.37 -19.36
CA LEU A 149 1.88 31.98 -19.82
C LEU A 149 1.80 33.45 -19.44
N HIS A 150 2.08 33.77 -18.19
CA HIS A 150 1.99 35.13 -17.66
C HIS A 150 3.10 35.34 -16.62
N SER A 151 3.86 36.42 -16.76
CA SER A 151 4.92 36.83 -15.82
C SER A 151 4.40 37.30 -14.44
N GLY A 152 3.09 37.24 -14.20
CA GLY A 152 2.42 37.74 -13.00
C GLY A 152 1.85 36.65 -12.07
N VAL A 153 2.41 35.44 -12.07
CA VAL A 153 2.03 34.38 -11.11
C VAL A 153 3.02 34.40 -9.94
N ASP A 154 2.56 34.88 -8.78
CA ASP A 154 3.42 35.09 -7.61
C ASP A 154 3.54 33.82 -6.75
N LYS A 155 2.46 33.04 -6.66
CA LYS A 155 2.42 31.85 -5.81
C LYS A 155 1.45 30.81 -6.33
N LEU A 156 1.87 29.54 -6.21
CA LEU A 156 1.04 28.37 -6.47
C LEU A 156 0.85 27.59 -5.17
N ALA A 157 -0.40 27.30 -4.82
CA ALA A 157 -0.73 26.37 -3.75
C ALA A 157 -1.60 25.24 -4.30
N VAL A 158 -1.23 24.00 -3.98
CA VAL A 158 -1.96 22.80 -4.43
C VAL A 158 -2.36 22.01 -3.20
N THR A 159 -3.67 21.91 -2.98
CA THR A 159 -4.29 21.00 -2.03
C THR A 159 -4.48 19.65 -2.71
N ASP A 160 -4.16 18.58 -2.01
CA ASP A 160 -4.33 17.22 -2.48
C ASP A 160 -5.17 16.38 -1.50
N ASN A 161 -5.89 15.40 -2.05
CA ASN A 161 -6.44 14.29 -1.28
C ASN A 161 -5.71 13.04 -1.74
N SER A 162 -5.12 12.31 -0.80
CA SER A 162 -4.48 11.03 -1.10
C SER A 162 -3.39 11.15 -2.18
N LYS A 163 -2.67 12.30 -2.24
CA LYS A 163 -1.60 12.58 -3.20
C LYS A 163 -2.07 12.78 -4.65
N THR A 164 -3.34 13.11 -4.84
CA THR A 164 -3.89 13.62 -6.11
C THR A 164 -4.41 15.04 -5.89
N PRO A 165 -4.14 16.00 -6.78
CA PRO A 165 -4.56 17.38 -6.60
C PRO A 165 -6.09 17.47 -6.62
N THR A 166 -6.66 18.19 -5.67
CA THR A 166 -8.12 18.45 -5.58
C THR A 166 -8.45 19.93 -5.72
N LYS A 167 -7.51 20.80 -5.35
CA LYS A 167 -7.63 22.25 -5.52
C LYS A 167 -6.28 22.85 -5.86
N VAL A 168 -6.28 23.73 -6.85
CA VAL A 168 -5.15 24.57 -7.24
C VAL A 168 -5.55 26.02 -6.98
N VAL A 169 -4.71 26.73 -6.23
CA VAL A 169 -4.85 28.15 -5.97
C VAL A 169 -3.66 28.86 -6.59
N ILE A 170 -3.96 29.78 -7.50
CA ILE A 170 -2.99 30.58 -8.23
C ILE A 170 -3.12 32.01 -7.72
N THR A 171 -2.09 32.49 -7.03
CA THR A 171 -1.98 33.89 -6.64
C THR A 171 -1.32 34.66 -7.77
N VAL A 172 -2.00 35.69 -8.25
CA VAL A 172 -1.50 36.60 -9.28
C VAL A 172 -1.15 37.96 -8.71
N GLY A 173 -0.15 38.59 -9.33
CA GLY A 173 0.28 39.94 -9.01
C GLY A 173 -0.64 41.03 -9.57
N ASP A 174 -0.32 42.27 -9.21
CA ASP A 174 -1.16 43.44 -9.49
C ASP A 174 -1.36 43.71 -10.99
N SER A 175 -0.43 43.29 -11.85
CA SER A 175 -0.52 43.46 -13.30
C SER A 175 -1.72 42.72 -13.90
N ILE A 176 -2.02 41.52 -13.42
CA ILE A 176 -3.21 40.75 -13.83
C ILE A 176 -4.45 41.27 -13.12
N ASN A 177 -4.34 41.61 -11.82
CA ASN A 177 -5.48 42.07 -11.04
C ASN A 177 -5.99 43.46 -11.43
N SER A 178 -5.15 44.31 -12.02
CA SER A 178 -5.56 45.63 -12.53
C SER A 178 -5.99 45.62 -14.01
N ALA A 179 -5.84 44.47 -14.69
CA ALA A 179 -6.16 44.36 -16.10
C ALA A 179 -7.67 44.49 -16.38
N PRO A 180 -8.07 44.88 -17.61
CA PRO A 180 -9.47 44.86 -18.01
C PRO A 180 -10.13 43.50 -17.85
N THR A 181 -11.44 43.46 -17.64
CA THR A 181 -12.23 42.24 -17.39
C THR A 181 -11.97 41.13 -18.41
N PHE A 182 -11.89 41.47 -19.71
CA PHE A 182 -11.63 40.48 -20.75
C PHE A 182 -10.23 39.84 -20.62
N ALA A 183 -9.23 40.62 -20.20
CA ALA A 183 -7.86 40.15 -20.01
C ALA A 183 -7.75 39.26 -18.77
N LYS A 184 -8.43 39.63 -17.67
CA LYS A 184 -8.57 38.79 -16.47
C LYS A 184 -9.20 37.44 -16.79
N GLN A 185 -10.29 37.44 -17.55
CA GLN A 185 -10.98 36.22 -17.96
C GLN A 185 -10.07 35.35 -18.82
N LYS A 186 -9.42 35.93 -19.84
CA LYS A 186 -8.48 35.19 -20.71
C LYS A 186 -7.31 34.59 -19.91
N ALA A 187 -6.77 35.32 -18.93
CA ALA A 187 -5.71 34.82 -18.07
C ALA A 187 -6.22 33.64 -17.21
N ALA A 188 -7.39 33.79 -16.57
CA ALA A 188 -8.00 32.73 -15.76
C ALA A 188 -8.25 31.45 -16.59
N ASP A 189 -8.82 31.58 -17.79
CA ASP A 189 -9.07 30.44 -18.68
C ASP A 189 -7.76 29.75 -19.11
N SER A 190 -6.71 30.53 -19.38
CA SER A 190 -5.38 29.98 -19.70
C SER A 190 -4.78 29.20 -18.53
N TYR A 191 -4.99 29.67 -17.30
CA TYR A 191 -4.55 28.96 -16.11
C TYR A 191 -5.32 27.65 -15.90
N LEU A 192 -6.65 27.66 -16.11
CA LEU A 192 -7.44 26.43 -16.07
C LEU A 192 -6.96 25.42 -17.11
N ALA A 193 -6.68 25.86 -18.34
CA ALA A 193 -6.16 25.00 -19.39
C ALA A 193 -4.79 24.39 -19.03
N ALA A 194 -3.90 25.17 -18.41
CA ALA A 194 -2.61 24.66 -17.92
C ALA A 194 -2.79 23.57 -16.85
N VAL A 195 -3.70 23.80 -15.90
CA VAL A 195 -4.04 22.82 -14.86
C VAL A 195 -4.65 21.56 -15.45
N GLN A 196 -5.57 21.68 -16.40
CA GLN A 196 -6.17 20.54 -17.10
C GLN A 196 -5.13 19.71 -17.84
N LYS A 197 -4.25 20.36 -18.60
CA LYS A 197 -3.17 19.71 -19.34
C LYS A 197 -2.25 18.94 -18.39
N GLU A 198 -1.76 19.58 -17.33
CA GLU A 198 -0.83 18.92 -16.40
C GLU A 198 -1.54 17.80 -15.61
N ALA A 199 -2.79 17.97 -15.21
CA ALA A 199 -3.54 16.91 -14.51
C ALA A 199 -3.74 15.68 -15.42
N SER A 200 -4.07 15.91 -16.70
CA SER A 200 -4.26 14.85 -17.68
C SER A 200 -2.97 14.06 -17.95
N HIS A 201 -1.80 14.73 -17.89
CA HIS A 201 -0.49 14.08 -18.05
C HIS A 201 -0.26 12.97 -17.02
N TYR A 202 -0.76 13.14 -15.79
CA TYR A 202 -0.69 12.12 -14.74
C TYR A 202 -1.95 11.24 -14.63
N GLY A 203 -2.90 11.37 -15.58
CA GLY A 203 -4.16 10.61 -15.57
C GLY A 203 -5.11 11.00 -14.43
N TRP A 204 -5.03 12.24 -13.94
CA TRP A 204 -5.89 12.74 -12.86
C TRP A 204 -7.09 13.50 -13.38
N THR A 205 -8.18 13.48 -12.61
CA THR A 205 -9.29 14.41 -12.80
C THR A 205 -8.80 15.83 -12.56
N THR A 206 -9.29 16.79 -13.34
CA THR A 206 -8.93 18.20 -13.18
C THR A 206 -9.35 18.69 -11.78
N PRO A 207 -8.41 19.24 -10.99
CA PRO A 207 -8.74 19.83 -9.69
C PRO A 207 -9.54 21.12 -9.87
N SER A 208 -10.24 21.54 -8.82
CA SER A 208 -10.83 22.88 -8.77
C SER A 208 -9.74 23.94 -8.86
N VAL A 209 -10.00 25.04 -9.57
CA VAL A 209 -9.03 26.13 -9.77
C VAL A 209 -9.58 27.41 -9.17
N VAL A 210 -8.78 28.08 -8.36
CA VAL A 210 -9.07 29.41 -7.83
C VAL A 210 -7.92 30.32 -8.21
N VAL A 211 -8.24 31.45 -8.84
CA VAL A 211 -7.29 32.53 -9.06
C VAL A 211 -7.59 33.61 -8.04
N GLN A 212 -6.58 34.01 -7.29
CA GLN A 212 -6.70 35.00 -6.23
C GLN A 212 -5.60 36.05 -6.33
N THR A 213 -5.80 37.18 -5.69
CA THR A 213 -4.80 38.24 -5.54
C THR A 213 -3.85 37.95 -4.38
N ALA A 214 -2.79 38.75 -4.23
CA ALA A 214 -1.87 38.68 -3.09
C ALA A 214 -2.57 38.83 -1.73
N ASN A 215 -3.65 39.62 -1.65
CA ASN A 215 -4.47 39.77 -0.44
C ASN A 215 -5.54 38.66 -0.27
N GLN A 216 -5.45 37.57 -1.04
CA GLN A 216 -6.36 36.41 -1.00
C GLN A 216 -7.82 36.71 -1.41
N SER A 217 -8.05 37.84 -2.07
CA SER A 217 -9.35 38.10 -2.70
C SER A 217 -9.50 37.20 -3.92
N THR A 218 -10.64 36.51 -4.03
CA THR A 218 -10.91 35.64 -5.18
C THR A 218 -11.14 36.50 -6.41
N MET A 219 -10.36 36.26 -7.47
CA MET A 219 -10.53 36.91 -8.77
C MET A 219 -11.36 36.04 -9.71
N ALA A 220 -11.13 34.72 -9.69
CA ALA A 220 -11.88 33.78 -10.53
C ALA A 220 -11.93 32.38 -9.91
N THR A 221 -12.98 31.63 -10.21
CA THR A 221 -13.13 30.22 -9.79
C THR A 221 -13.57 29.35 -10.95
N SER A 222 -13.14 28.10 -10.96
CA SER A 222 -13.66 27.10 -11.89
C SER A 222 -15.09 26.73 -11.52
N ASN A 223 -15.91 26.40 -12.52
CA ASN A 223 -17.23 25.81 -12.29
C ASN A 223 -17.10 24.41 -11.66
N THR A 224 -18.24 23.82 -11.26
CA THR A 224 -18.28 22.50 -10.61
C THR A 224 -17.74 21.36 -11.48
N GLN A 225 -17.75 21.52 -12.80
CA GLN A 225 -17.20 20.57 -13.76
C GLN A 225 -15.72 20.83 -14.08
N ASN A 226 -15.13 21.90 -13.56
CA ASN A 226 -13.78 22.37 -13.86
C ASN A 226 -13.50 22.53 -15.36
N THR A 227 -14.50 22.99 -16.12
CA THR A 227 -14.44 23.19 -17.58
C THR A 227 -14.35 24.66 -17.99
N LYS A 228 -14.72 25.60 -17.12
CA LYS A 228 -14.70 27.05 -17.39
C LYS A 228 -14.36 27.83 -16.12
N MET A 229 -13.77 29.02 -16.29
CA MET A 229 -13.57 29.98 -15.19
C MET A 229 -14.66 31.06 -15.20
N SER A 230 -15.06 31.48 -14.00
CA SER A 230 -15.95 32.62 -13.77
C SER A 230 -15.23 33.65 -12.93
N LEU A 231 -15.23 34.91 -13.36
CA LEU A 231 -14.76 36.01 -12.51
C LEU A 231 -15.65 36.18 -11.28
N ALA A 232 -15.03 36.55 -10.15
CA ALA A 232 -15.76 37.01 -8.98
C ALA A 232 -16.54 38.29 -9.32
N LYS A 233 -17.71 38.43 -8.71
CA LYS A 233 -18.56 39.64 -8.84
C LYS A 233 -18.09 40.74 -7.92
#